data_AF-A0A6P5KRE0-F1
#
_entry.id   AF-A0A6P5KRE0-F1
#
_cell.length_a   1.000
_cell.length_b   1.000
_cell.length_c   1.000
_cell.angle_alpha   90.00
_cell.angle_beta   90.00
_cell.angle_gamma   90.00
#
_symmetry.space_group_name_H-M   'P 1'
#
loop_
_entity.id
_entity.type
_entity.pdbx_description
1 polymer ?
#
loop_
_entity_poly.entity_id
_entity_poly.type
_entity_poly.pdbx_seq_one_letter_code
_entity_poly.pdbx_strand_id
1 'polypeptide(L)'
;MERSMTVLQIALYHPNQDKGIFEDIPHHLEHDTTHLVIGRGQNAHLKFRLPGVSRHHISLEPYLEKGNICLTFCLKILSRSSSVWVNGLTLKYLERVPLTAVSKVIFSGVQMVIHVEDGASKEKFACCMHFSCSPLIYRAKAEETDEFEDIQEDPEPPQETRELN
;
A
#
# COMPACT_ATOMS: atom_id res chain seq x y z
N MET A 1 16.79 32.58 0.74
CA MET A 1 17.11 31.30 1.42
C MET A 1 16.25 30.24 0.78
N GLU A 2 16.88 29.19 0.27
CA GLU A 2 16.17 27.99 -0.19
C GLU A 2 15.56 27.29 1.03
N ARG A 3 14.25 26.98 0.99
CA ARG A 3 13.57 26.29 2.10
C ARG A 3 13.84 24.79 1.98
N SER A 4 14.17 24.14 3.10
CA SER A 4 14.32 22.68 3.12
C SER A 4 13.02 22.01 2.70
N MET A 5 13.11 20.99 1.84
CA MET A 5 11.94 20.24 1.39
C MET A 5 11.58 19.18 2.41
N THR A 6 10.29 18.85 2.52
CA THR A 6 9.89 17.62 3.22
C THR A 6 10.39 16.43 2.40
N VAL A 7 10.97 15.42 3.04
CA VAL A 7 11.54 14.25 2.37
C VAL A 7 10.83 12.98 2.84
N LEU A 8 10.39 12.17 1.88
CA LEU A 8 9.89 10.83 2.11
C LEU A 8 11.03 9.84 1.87
N GLN A 9 11.61 9.28 2.93
CA GLN A 9 12.54 8.16 2.81
C GLN A 9 11.71 6.88 2.65
N ILE A 10 11.76 6.28 1.48
CA ILE A 10 10.95 5.12 1.11
C ILE A 10 11.86 3.90 0.99
N ALA A 11 11.78 3.00 1.96
CA ALA A 11 12.42 1.69 1.89
C ALA A 11 11.46 0.68 1.25
N LEU A 12 11.94 -0.09 0.29
CA LEU A 12 11.19 -1.12 -0.44
C LEU A 12 11.87 -2.48 -0.31
N TYR A 13 11.06 -3.52 -0.16
CA TYR A 13 11.49 -4.92 -0.22
C TYR A 13 10.45 -5.76 -0.94
N HIS A 14 10.94 -6.74 -1.70
CA HIS A 14 10.14 -7.83 -2.22
C HIS A 14 11.03 -9.05 -2.43
N PRO A 15 10.55 -10.28 -2.15
CA PRO A 15 11.36 -11.49 -2.31
C PRO A 15 11.93 -11.69 -3.73
N ASN A 16 11.16 -11.30 -4.75
CA ASN A 16 11.56 -11.41 -6.16
C ASN A 16 12.13 -10.11 -6.76
N GLN A 17 12.73 -9.23 -5.96
CA GLN A 17 13.26 -7.95 -6.47
C GLN A 17 14.40 -8.11 -7.48
N ASP A 18 15.12 -9.23 -7.41
CA ASP A 18 16.14 -9.68 -8.37
C ASP A 18 15.58 -9.83 -9.80
N LYS A 19 14.27 -10.03 -9.95
CA LYS A 19 13.56 -10.07 -11.25
C LYS A 19 13.27 -8.68 -11.84
N GLY A 20 13.89 -7.63 -11.32
CA GLY A 20 13.78 -6.27 -11.85
C GLY A 20 12.46 -5.57 -11.54
N ILE A 21 11.75 -5.97 -10.48
CA ILE A 21 10.41 -5.41 -10.20
C ILE A 21 10.45 -3.91 -9.86
N PHE A 22 11.60 -3.41 -9.38
CA PHE A 22 11.85 -2.02 -9.00
C PHE A 22 12.65 -1.25 -10.05
N GLU A 23 12.94 -1.85 -11.22
CA GLU A 23 13.87 -1.27 -12.22
C GLU A 23 13.39 0.08 -12.79
N ASP A 24 12.08 0.33 -12.82
CA ASP A 24 11.49 1.60 -13.27
C ASP A 24 11.35 2.63 -12.13
N ILE A 25 11.75 2.30 -10.89
CA ILE A 25 11.64 3.19 -9.73
C ILE A 25 12.95 4.00 -9.63
N PRO A 26 12.92 5.34 -9.69
CA PRO A 26 14.13 6.14 -9.53
C PRO A 26 14.68 6.02 -8.10
N HIS A 27 15.96 6.36 -7.90
CA HIS A 27 16.54 6.46 -6.55
C HIS A 27 16.15 7.76 -5.83
N HIS A 28 15.88 8.81 -6.60
CA HIS A 28 15.46 10.12 -6.09
C HIS A 28 14.40 10.71 -7.02
N LEU A 29 13.39 11.36 -6.44
CA LEU A 29 12.32 12.04 -7.17
C LEU A 29 11.93 13.31 -6.42
N GLU A 30 12.07 14.47 -7.07
CA GLU A 30 11.43 15.71 -6.64
C GLU A 30 10.01 15.76 -7.21
N HIS A 31 9.03 16.11 -6.37
CA HIS A 31 7.61 16.14 -6.74
C HIS A 31 6.96 17.43 -6.21
N ASP A 32 6.03 17.98 -6.98
CA ASP A 32 5.19 19.09 -6.54
C ASP A 32 4.15 18.62 -5.51
N THR A 33 3.24 19.49 -5.06
CA THR A 33 2.19 19.08 -4.12
C THR A 33 0.99 18.35 -4.76
N THR A 34 1.13 17.78 -5.96
CA THR A 34 0.12 16.87 -6.51
C THR A 34 0.24 15.47 -5.91
N HIS A 35 -0.72 14.59 -6.20
CA HIS A 35 -0.73 13.24 -5.66
C HIS A 35 0.37 12.38 -6.29
N LEU A 36 1.26 11.83 -5.46
CA LEU A 36 2.28 10.88 -5.91
C LEU A 36 1.65 9.50 -6.09
N VAL A 37 1.36 9.16 -7.34
CA VAL A 37 0.80 7.86 -7.74
C VAL A 37 1.85 6.75 -7.75
N ILE A 38 1.53 5.64 -7.10
CA ILE A 38 2.29 4.38 -7.10
C ILE A 38 1.47 3.30 -7.81
N GLY A 39 2.08 2.57 -8.75
CA GLY A 39 1.38 1.55 -9.52
C GLY A 39 2.22 0.95 -10.62
N ARG A 40 1.59 0.30 -11.61
CA ARG A 40 2.26 -0.21 -12.83
C ARG A 40 1.90 0.54 -14.12
N GLY A 41 1.01 1.53 -14.02
CA GLY A 41 0.51 2.30 -15.17
C GLY A 41 1.55 3.27 -15.71
N GLN A 42 1.28 3.83 -16.90
CA GLN A 42 2.16 4.85 -17.51
C GLN A 42 2.18 6.15 -16.70
N ASN A 43 1.09 6.48 -16.00
CA ASN A 43 0.95 7.69 -15.19
C ASN A 43 1.39 7.48 -13.72
N ALA A 44 2.01 6.35 -13.39
CA ALA A 44 2.56 6.11 -12.07
C ALA A 44 3.95 6.75 -11.96
N HIS A 45 4.19 7.49 -10.87
CA HIS A 45 5.48 8.12 -10.59
C HIS A 45 6.47 7.10 -10.04
N LEU A 46 6.01 6.21 -9.15
CA LEU A 46 6.77 5.04 -8.70
C LEU A 46 6.18 3.80 -9.38
N LYS A 47 6.86 3.33 -10.42
CA LYS A 47 6.35 2.29 -11.32
C LYS A 47 6.93 0.92 -10.99
N PHE A 48 6.05 -0.02 -10.67
CA PHE A 48 6.40 -1.40 -10.34
C PHE A 48 6.21 -2.30 -11.57
N ARG A 49 7.23 -3.10 -11.91
CA ARG A 49 7.12 -4.19 -12.90
C ARG A 49 6.59 -5.47 -12.24
N LEU A 50 5.43 -5.37 -11.59
CA LEU A 50 4.83 -6.46 -10.80
C LEU A 50 3.35 -6.66 -11.19
N PRO A 51 2.95 -7.83 -11.73
CA PRO A 51 1.57 -8.05 -12.20
C PRO A 51 0.47 -7.89 -11.14
N GLY A 52 0.78 -8.18 -9.88
CA GLY A 52 -0.16 -8.01 -8.75
C GLY A 52 -0.46 -6.55 -8.42
N VAL A 53 0.36 -5.61 -8.89
CA VAL A 53 0.16 -4.18 -8.66
C VAL A 53 -0.78 -3.61 -9.72
N SER A 54 -1.73 -2.79 -9.29
CA SER A 54 -2.71 -2.16 -10.18
C SER A 54 -2.09 -0.98 -10.93
N ARG A 55 -2.70 -0.55 -12.05
CA ARG A 55 -2.19 0.59 -12.85
C ARG A 55 -2.03 1.85 -11.99
N HIS A 56 -3.03 2.13 -11.16
CA HIS A 56 -2.98 3.07 -10.04
C HIS A 56 -3.30 2.24 -8.80
N HIS A 57 -2.34 2.08 -7.90
CA HIS A 57 -2.49 1.16 -6.77
C HIS A 57 -2.75 1.92 -5.49
N ILE A 58 -1.88 2.87 -5.17
CA ILE A 58 -2.01 3.80 -4.05
C ILE A 58 -1.53 5.19 -4.47
N SER A 59 -1.95 6.23 -3.76
CA SER A 59 -1.37 7.57 -3.84
C SER A 59 -0.89 8.04 -2.48
N LEU A 60 0.19 8.82 -2.48
CA LEU A 60 0.58 9.67 -1.35
C LEU A 60 0.10 11.10 -1.67
N GLU A 61 -0.79 11.61 -0.84
CA GLU A 61 -1.48 12.88 -1.04
C GLU A 61 -0.97 13.90 -0.01
N PRO A 62 -0.13 14.88 -0.42
CA PRO A 62 0.32 15.93 0.48
C PRO A 62 -0.84 16.85 0.87
N TYR A 63 -0.84 17.33 2.11
CA TYR A 63 -1.79 18.30 2.61
C TYR A 63 -1.16 19.17 3.72
N LEU A 64 -1.78 20.31 4.00
CA LEU A 64 -1.37 21.21 5.08
C LEU A 64 -2.40 21.16 6.20
N GLU A 65 -1.98 20.75 7.38
CA GLU A 65 -2.80 20.87 8.59
C GLU A 65 -2.82 22.32 9.07
N LYS A 66 -3.95 22.73 9.65
CA LYS A 66 -4.09 24.08 10.19
C LYS A 66 -3.08 24.28 11.32
N GLY A 67 -2.20 25.26 11.16
CA GLY A 67 -1.14 25.56 12.12
C GLY A 67 0.16 24.79 11.89
N ASN A 68 0.19 23.84 10.94
CA ASN A 68 1.43 23.16 10.58
C ASN A 68 2.28 24.01 9.62
N ILE A 69 3.60 23.94 9.81
CA ILE A 69 4.58 24.64 8.99
C ILE A 69 5.15 23.75 7.88
N CYS A 70 4.98 22.43 7.98
CA CYS A 70 5.48 21.42 7.06
C CYS A 70 4.34 20.73 6.30
N LEU A 71 4.67 20.03 5.21
CA LEU A 71 3.73 19.17 4.50
C LEU A 71 3.45 17.91 5.32
N THR A 72 2.18 17.52 5.37
CA THR A 72 1.73 16.22 5.90
C THR A 72 1.19 15.38 4.75
N PHE A 73 1.04 14.06 4.93
CA PHE A 73 0.67 13.16 3.84
C PHE A 73 -0.41 12.18 4.26
N CYS A 74 -1.35 11.90 3.37
CA CYS A 74 -2.26 10.76 3.47
C CYS A 74 -1.87 9.70 2.46
N LEU A 75 -2.01 8.43 2.82
CA LEU A 75 -2.01 7.33 1.86
C LEU A 75 -3.47 7.01 1.49
N LYS A 76 -3.76 6.91 0.20
CA LYS A 76 -5.08 6.55 -0.32
C LYS A 76 -5.01 5.35 -1.25
N ILE A 77 -6.00 4.46 -1.16
CA ILE A 77 -6.08 3.27 -2.02
C ILE A 77 -6.78 3.62 -3.32
N LEU A 78 -6.10 3.34 -4.44
CA LEU A 78 -6.64 3.53 -5.80
C LEU A 78 -6.97 2.20 -6.49
N SER A 79 -6.47 1.08 -5.95
CA SER A 79 -6.79 -0.26 -6.44
C SER A 79 -8.17 -0.73 -5.98
N ARG A 80 -8.95 -1.30 -6.92
CA ARG A 80 -10.22 -2.00 -6.61
C ARG A 80 -10.02 -3.49 -6.32
N SER A 81 -8.89 -4.06 -6.76
CA SER A 81 -8.67 -5.51 -6.81
C SER A 81 -7.80 -6.03 -5.67
N SER A 82 -7.29 -5.16 -4.81
CA SER A 82 -6.36 -5.52 -3.75
C SER A 82 -6.60 -4.66 -2.52
N SER A 83 -6.57 -5.28 -1.35
CA SER A 83 -6.41 -4.56 -0.09
C SER A 83 -4.95 -4.18 0.13
N VAL A 84 -4.73 -3.15 0.93
CA VAL A 84 -3.40 -2.69 1.34
C VAL A 84 -3.37 -2.61 2.85
N TRP A 85 -2.35 -3.20 3.46
CA TRP A 85 -2.16 -3.12 4.90
C TRP A 85 -1.29 -1.91 5.22
N VAL A 86 -1.70 -1.07 6.18
CA VAL A 86 -0.99 0.13 6.64
C VAL A 86 -1.03 0.18 8.16
N ASN A 87 0.13 0.11 8.82
CA ASN A 87 0.26 0.25 10.29
C ASN A 87 -0.73 -0.60 11.12
N GLY A 88 -1.06 -1.82 10.68
CA GLY A 88 -2.03 -2.69 11.36
C GLY A 88 -3.43 -2.68 10.76
N LEU A 89 -3.76 -1.68 9.95
CA LEU A 89 -5.08 -1.52 9.34
C LEU A 89 -5.10 -2.06 7.91
N THR A 90 -6.15 -2.77 7.54
CA THR A 90 -6.36 -3.18 6.14
C THR A 90 -7.28 -2.18 5.46
N LEU A 91 -6.78 -1.49 4.45
CA LEU A 91 -7.51 -0.49 3.67
C LEU A 91 -8.02 -1.07 2.35
N LYS A 92 -9.20 -0.63 1.95
CA LYS A 92 -9.90 -0.97 0.69
C LYS A 92 -10.00 0.25 -0.23
N TYR A 93 -10.58 0.05 -1.41
CA TYR A 93 -10.70 1.07 -2.46
C TYR A 93 -11.24 2.41 -1.93
N LEU A 94 -10.53 3.50 -2.24
CA LEU A 94 -10.78 4.89 -1.83
C LEU A 94 -10.67 5.19 -0.33
N GLU A 95 -10.42 4.21 0.51
CA GLU A 95 -10.05 4.47 1.90
C GLU A 95 -8.69 5.17 1.95
N ARG A 96 -8.51 6.00 2.98
CA ARG A 96 -7.31 6.78 3.21
C ARG A 96 -6.97 6.85 4.69
N VAL A 97 -5.69 6.98 4.98
CA VAL A 97 -5.16 7.13 6.33
C VAL A 97 -4.03 8.17 6.33
N PRO A 98 -3.93 9.05 7.33
CA PRO A 98 -2.76 9.91 7.47
C PRO A 98 -1.51 9.06 7.68
N LEU A 99 -0.41 9.46 7.04
CA LEU A 99 0.90 8.92 7.35
C LEU A 99 1.34 9.44 8.72
N THR A 100 1.95 8.54 9.48
CA THR A 100 2.71 8.88 10.68
C THR A 100 4.18 9.13 10.32
N ALA A 101 4.99 9.57 11.30
CA ALA A 101 6.43 9.74 11.11
C ALA A 101 7.12 8.51 10.49
N VAL A 102 6.65 7.29 10.84
CA VAL A 102 7.07 6.03 10.22
C VAL A 102 5.86 5.17 9.91
N SER A 103 5.60 4.95 8.62
CA SER A 103 4.44 4.18 8.17
C SER A 103 4.86 2.91 7.43
N LYS A 104 4.37 1.76 7.89
CA LYS A 104 4.62 0.43 7.31
C LYS A 104 3.44 0.04 6.42
N VAL A 105 3.74 -0.31 5.18
CA VAL A 105 2.75 -0.60 4.14
C VAL A 105 3.07 -1.95 3.49
N ILE A 106 2.06 -2.79 3.29
CA ILE A 106 2.18 -4.07 2.59
C ILE A 106 1.10 -4.18 1.52
N PHE A 107 1.49 -4.51 0.29
CA PHE A 107 0.58 -4.80 -0.81
C PHE A 107 1.24 -5.71 -1.84
N SER A 108 0.50 -6.66 -2.44
CA SER A 108 1.01 -7.50 -3.53
C SER A 108 2.36 -8.18 -3.25
N GLY A 109 2.64 -8.52 -1.98
CA GLY A 109 3.94 -9.07 -1.54
C GLY A 109 5.07 -8.03 -1.36
N VAL A 110 4.86 -6.78 -1.76
CA VAL A 110 5.76 -5.65 -1.52
C VAL A 110 5.63 -5.22 -0.07
N GLN A 111 6.78 -5.05 0.59
CA GLN A 111 6.89 -4.34 1.86
C GLN A 111 7.47 -2.96 1.60
N MET A 112 6.84 -1.94 2.16
CA MET A 112 7.23 -0.55 2.02
C MET A 112 7.23 0.11 3.38
N VAL A 113 8.29 0.85 3.72
CA VAL A 113 8.36 1.67 4.92
C VAL A 113 8.64 3.11 4.50
N ILE A 114 7.80 4.03 4.94
CA ILE A 114 7.90 5.46 4.63
C ILE A 114 8.27 6.20 5.91
N HIS A 115 9.42 6.88 5.92
CA HIS A 115 9.75 7.86 6.95
C HIS A 115 9.54 9.26 6.41
N VAL A 116 8.85 10.11 7.18
CA VAL A 116 8.61 11.50 6.83
C VAL A 116 9.62 12.37 7.58
N GLU A 117 10.48 13.06 6.84
CA GLU A 117 11.43 14.04 7.35
C GLU A 117 10.93 15.45 7.02
N ASP A 118 10.52 16.19 8.04
CA ASP A 118 9.87 17.48 7.89
C ASP A 118 10.78 18.54 7.24
N GLY A 119 10.18 19.36 6.35
CA GLY A 119 10.83 20.50 5.74
C GLY A 119 9.89 21.69 5.57
N ALA A 120 10.47 22.90 5.52
CA ALA A 120 9.73 24.16 5.49
C ALA A 120 9.11 24.51 4.13
N SER A 121 9.47 23.81 3.05
CA SER A 121 8.86 23.99 1.73
C SER A 121 7.43 23.43 1.73
N LYS A 122 6.50 24.23 1.20
CA LYS A 122 5.09 23.87 1.03
C LYS A 122 4.70 23.65 -0.43
N GLU A 123 5.65 23.81 -1.34
CA GLU A 123 5.42 23.80 -2.79
C GLU A 123 5.89 22.49 -3.44
N LYS A 124 6.81 21.80 -2.76
CA LYS A 124 7.43 20.59 -3.25
C LYS A 124 7.96 19.73 -2.11
N PHE A 125 8.05 18.43 -2.38
CA PHE A 125 8.68 17.45 -1.51
C PHE A 125 9.59 16.53 -2.34
N ALA A 126 10.44 15.77 -1.67
CA ALA A 126 11.31 14.80 -2.32
C ALA A 126 11.01 13.39 -1.84
N CYS A 127 11.27 12.39 -2.68
CA CYS A 127 11.29 10.98 -2.32
C CYS A 127 12.71 10.43 -2.51
N CYS A 128 13.19 9.69 -1.53
CA CYS A 128 14.48 9.00 -1.56
C CYS A 128 14.24 7.50 -1.40
N MET A 129 14.55 6.73 -2.42
CA MET A 129 14.21 5.31 -2.51
C MET A 129 15.42 4.44 -2.12
N HIS A 130 15.18 3.53 -1.17
CA HIS A 130 16.13 2.54 -0.70
C HIS A 130 15.59 1.14 -0.94
N PHE A 131 16.36 0.27 -1.59
CA PHE A 131 15.95 -1.11 -1.85
C PHE A 131 16.67 -2.04 -0.88
N SER A 132 15.91 -2.65 0.04
CA SER A 132 16.47 -3.52 1.08
C SER A 132 16.65 -4.93 0.55
N CYS A 133 17.78 -5.57 0.84
CA CYS A 133 18.00 -6.99 0.56
C CYS A 133 17.27 -7.93 1.55
N SER A 134 16.66 -7.38 2.61
CA SER A 134 15.98 -8.15 3.66
C SER A 134 14.56 -7.63 3.94
N PRO A 135 13.65 -8.47 4.45
CA PRO A 135 12.32 -8.03 4.84
C PRO A 135 12.34 -6.84 5.80
N LEU A 136 11.51 -5.83 5.53
CA LEU A 136 11.38 -4.61 6.31
C LEU A 136 10.35 -4.73 7.44
N ILE A 137 9.34 -5.57 7.24
CA ILE A 137 8.19 -5.71 8.14
C ILE A 137 8.09 -7.16 8.56
N TYR A 138 8.41 -7.41 9.84
CA TYR A 138 8.13 -8.68 10.48
C TYR A 138 6.69 -8.68 11.00
N ARG A 139 5.89 -9.62 10.53
CA ARG A 139 4.56 -9.89 11.07
C ARG A 139 4.66 -11.24 11.76
N ALA A 140 4.48 -11.27 13.08
CA ALA A 140 4.26 -12.52 13.77
C ALA A 140 3.04 -13.16 13.11
N LYS A 141 3.19 -14.38 12.58
CA LYS A 141 2.02 -15.18 12.24
C LYS A 141 1.28 -15.39 13.55
N ALA A 142 0.16 -14.72 13.74
CA ALA A 142 -0.80 -15.18 14.73
C ALA A 142 -1.19 -16.59 14.28
N GLU A 143 -1.14 -17.54 15.20
CA GLU A 143 -1.62 -18.91 14.98
C GLU A 143 -3.02 -18.82 14.39
N GLU A 144 -3.19 -19.40 13.20
CA GLU A 144 -4.50 -19.63 12.62
C GLU A 144 -5.20 -20.62 13.57
N THR A 145 -6.02 -20.12 14.49
CA THR A 145 -7.04 -20.96 15.11
C THR A 145 -8.10 -21.20 14.05
N ASP A 146 -7.99 -22.35 13.38
CA ASP A 146 -9.04 -22.95 12.58
C ASP A 146 -10.27 -23.19 13.47
N GLU A 147 -11.14 -22.19 13.60
CA GLU A 147 -12.53 -22.40 13.98
C GLU A 147 -13.35 -22.44 12.70
N PHE A 148 -13.23 -23.55 11.96
CA PHE A 148 -14.25 -23.94 11.01
C PHE A 148 -15.43 -24.50 11.82
N GLU A 149 -16.51 -23.74 11.93
CA GLU A 149 -17.81 -24.31 12.26
C GLU A 149 -18.27 -25.13 11.05
N ASP A 150 -18.17 -26.45 11.16
CA ASP A 150 -18.81 -27.41 10.25
C ASP A 150 -20.32 -27.10 10.21
N ILE A 151 -20.79 -26.57 9.08
CA ILE A 151 -22.23 -26.52 8.81
C ILE A 151 -22.63 -27.96 8.48
N GLN A 152 -23.34 -28.59 9.42
CA GLN A 152 -23.95 -29.90 9.25
C GLN A 152 -24.90 -29.89 8.04
N GLU A 153 -24.69 -30.80 7.09
CA GLU A 153 -25.63 -31.12 6.02
C GLU A 153 -26.93 -31.68 6.65
N ASP A 154 -28.05 -31.00 6.41
CA ASP A 154 -29.38 -31.53 6.70
C ASP A 154 -29.77 -32.57 5.62
N PRO A 155 -30.32 -33.75 5.99
CA PRO A 155 -30.56 -34.84 5.05
C PRO A 155 -31.79 -34.59 4.16
N GLU A 156 -31.72 -35.05 2.90
CA GLU A 156 -32.82 -35.03 1.92
C GLU A 156 -34.09 -35.72 2.47
N PRO A 157 -35.30 -35.16 2.21
CA PRO A 157 -36.55 -35.83 2.55
C PRO A 157 -36.94 -36.94 1.54
N PRO A 158 -37.74 -37.95 1.96
CA PRO A 158 -37.92 -39.20 1.24
C PRO A 158 -38.73 -39.08 -0.06
N GLN A 159 -38.39 -39.93 -1.04
CA GLN A 159 -39.10 -40.09 -2.31
C GLN A 159 -40.55 -40.58 -2.11
N GLU A 160 -41.53 -39.77 -2.50
CA GLU A 160 -42.90 -40.24 -2.68
C GLU A 160 -43.02 -41.05 -3.97
N THR A 161 -43.21 -42.35 -3.81
CA THR A 161 -43.69 -43.24 -4.87
C THR A 161 -45.23 -43.22 -4.82
N ARG A 162 -45.90 -42.66 -5.84
CA ARG A 162 -47.29 -43.02 -6.13
C ARG A 162 -47.54 -43.16 -7.62
N GLU A 163 -48.12 -44.32 -7.92
CA GLU A 163 -48.27 -44.95 -9.21
C GLU A 163 -49.40 -44.32 -10.05
N LEU A 164 -49.26 -44.47 -11.37
CA LEU A 164 -50.32 -44.30 -12.35
C LEU A 164 -51.42 -45.34 -12.13
N ASN A 165 -52.68 -44.89 -12.03
CA ASN A 165 -53.87 -45.58 -12.54
C ASN A 165 -54.98 -44.56 -12.78
#